data_AF-A0AAW1YJU7-F1
#
_entry.id   AF-A0AAW1YJU7-F1
#
_cell.length_a   1.000
_cell.length_b   1.000
_cell.length_c   1.000
_cell.angle_alpha   90.00
_cell.angle_beta   90.00
_cell.angle_gamma   90.00
#
_symmetry.space_group_name_H-M   'P 1'
#
loop_
_entity.id
_entity.type
_entity.pdbx_description
1 polymer ?
#
loop_
_entity_poly.entity_id
_entity_poly.type
_entity_poly.pdbx_seq_one_letter_code
_entity_poly.pdbx_strand_id
1 'polypeptide(L)'
;MPETFSRAECAHNPVRFFAILSMQRSGSGWFESLLNSHTNVSSNGEIFSVKDRRANISSIVQTLDKVYNLDWFSSASKNECSAATGFKWMLNQGLMEHHKEIVEYFNRRGVSAIFLFRRNLLRRMVSVLANSYDRYAKLLNGTHKAHVHSEEEAETLSKYKPTINCTKLITDLKEMELTAAKAKNTSIAPDTWSCTMKILSKPHCKDLTEVLKDVEGFLRLPKKRLKSRQVKIHNGPLADHIKNWDDVKKTLTGTPYEDFLHADY
;
A
#
# COMPACT_ATOMS: atom_id res chain seq x y z
N MET A 1 14.50 12.70 19.85
CA MET A 1 14.70 13.84 18.92
C MET A 1 15.73 13.43 17.89
N PRO A 2 15.73 14.01 16.68
CA PRO A 2 16.75 13.67 15.68
C PRO A 2 18.14 13.99 16.21
N GLU A 3 19.08 13.08 15.95
CA GLU A 3 20.51 13.27 16.25
C GLU A 3 21.21 14.01 15.11
N THR A 4 20.69 13.86 13.89
CA THR A 4 21.39 14.26 12.66
C THR A 4 21.02 15.65 12.14
N PHE A 5 19.95 16.28 12.64
CA PHE A 5 19.56 17.64 12.25
C PHE A 5 18.69 18.33 13.32
N SER A 6 18.67 19.67 13.31
CA SER A 6 17.79 20.47 14.18
C SER A 6 16.44 20.73 13.52
N ARG A 7 15.35 20.58 14.29
CA ARG A 7 14.00 20.99 13.85
C ARG A 7 13.74 22.49 13.97
N ALA A 8 14.69 23.25 14.51
CA ALA A 8 14.66 24.71 14.65
C ALA A 8 13.29 25.24 15.10
N GLU A 9 12.68 26.13 14.31
CA GLU A 9 11.36 26.75 14.56
C GLU A 9 10.21 25.75 14.77
N CYS A 10 10.36 24.52 14.31
CA CYS A 10 9.34 23.47 14.41
C CYS A 10 9.57 22.46 15.52
N ALA A 11 10.53 22.72 16.41
CA ALA A 11 10.76 21.90 17.61
C ALA A 11 9.49 21.72 18.44
N HIS A 12 8.65 22.76 18.53
CA HIS A 12 7.39 22.76 19.29
C HIS A 12 6.21 22.11 18.58
N ASN A 13 6.32 21.83 17.28
CA ASN A 13 5.26 21.17 16.52
C ASN A 13 5.42 19.64 16.61
N PRO A 14 4.48 18.90 17.23
CA PRO A 14 4.58 17.45 17.31
C PRO A 14 4.44 16.81 15.92
N VAL A 15 5.23 15.76 15.66
CA VAL A 15 5.14 14.98 14.42
C VAL A 15 4.29 13.74 14.65
N ARG A 16 3.36 13.47 13.74
CA ARG A 16 2.58 12.23 13.74
C ARG A 16 3.33 11.14 13.01
N PHE A 17 3.40 9.97 13.62
CA PHE A 17 4.00 8.79 13.01
C PHE A 17 2.92 7.93 12.39
N PHE A 18 3.17 7.42 11.19
CA PHE A 18 2.27 6.46 10.57
C PHE A 18 3.00 5.36 9.81
N ALA A 19 2.29 4.27 9.53
CA ALA A 19 2.69 3.26 8.56
C ALA A 19 1.50 2.84 7.68
N ILE A 20 1.73 2.74 6.38
CA ILE A 20 0.74 2.24 5.41
C ILE A 20 0.95 0.73 5.27
N LEU A 21 0.09 -0.06 5.90
CA LEU A 21 0.15 -1.52 5.91
C LEU A 21 -0.67 -2.08 4.75
N SER A 22 -0.05 -2.85 3.87
CA SER A 22 -0.68 -3.24 2.60
C SER A 22 -0.16 -4.56 2.03
N MET A 23 -0.77 -5.02 0.94
CA MET A 23 -0.25 -6.08 0.09
C MET A 23 0.19 -5.49 -1.24
N GLN A 24 1.09 -6.18 -1.95
CA GLN A 24 1.48 -5.79 -3.30
C GLN A 24 0.26 -5.60 -4.20
N ARG A 25 0.32 -4.56 -5.04
CA ARG A 25 -0.71 -4.18 -6.03
C ARG A 25 -2.07 -3.81 -5.44
N SER A 26 -2.10 -3.34 -4.19
CA SER A 26 -3.31 -2.80 -3.52
C SER A 26 -3.51 -1.29 -3.66
N GLY A 27 -2.75 -0.62 -4.53
CA GLY A 27 -2.86 0.83 -4.75
C GLY A 27 -2.06 1.70 -3.75
N SER A 28 -1.25 1.08 -2.89
CA SER A 28 -0.50 1.78 -1.85
C SER A 28 0.60 2.70 -2.36
N GLY A 29 1.21 2.44 -3.52
CA GLY A 29 2.13 3.39 -4.16
C GLY A 29 1.44 4.66 -4.67
N TRP A 30 0.21 4.54 -5.18
CA TRP A 30 -0.58 5.70 -5.60
C TRP A 30 -1.08 6.50 -4.40
N PHE A 31 -1.59 5.83 -3.37
CA PHE A 31 -2.00 6.46 -2.12
C PHE A 31 -0.84 7.19 -1.42
N GLU A 32 0.33 6.57 -1.34
CA GLU A 32 1.55 7.21 -0.82
C GLU A 32 1.93 8.46 -1.63
N SER A 33 1.83 8.40 -2.96
CA SER A 33 2.14 9.58 -3.80
C SER A 33 1.16 10.74 -3.59
N LEU A 34 -0.11 10.45 -3.25
CA LEU A 34 -1.08 11.47 -2.85
C LEU A 34 -0.65 12.13 -1.55
N LEU A 35 -0.29 11.34 -0.53
CA LEU A 35 0.17 11.86 0.75
C LEU A 35 1.44 12.72 0.62
N ASN A 36 2.41 12.26 -0.17
CA ASN A 36 3.67 12.99 -0.41
C ASN A 36 3.51 14.29 -1.22
N SER A 37 2.33 14.53 -1.80
CA SER A 37 1.98 15.83 -2.41
C SER A 37 1.60 16.89 -1.36
N HIS A 38 1.29 16.48 -0.12
CA HIS A 38 1.12 17.40 0.99
C HIS A 38 2.49 17.89 1.47
N THR A 39 2.62 19.22 1.61
CA THR A 39 3.87 19.90 1.99
C THR A 39 4.47 19.47 3.34
N ASN A 40 3.66 18.96 4.26
CA ASN A 40 4.03 18.63 5.65
C ASN A 40 4.01 17.12 5.90
N VAL A 41 4.01 16.30 4.86
CA VAL A 41 4.00 14.84 4.95
C VAL A 41 5.21 14.26 4.23
N SER A 42 5.89 13.33 4.91
CA SER A 42 6.96 12.52 4.34
C SER A 42 6.68 11.03 4.55
N SER A 43 6.30 10.33 3.49
CA SER A 43 6.24 8.87 3.42
C SER A 43 7.44 8.33 2.65
N ASN A 44 8.26 7.53 3.31
CA ASN A 44 9.60 7.14 2.87
C ASN A 44 9.65 5.87 2.00
N GLY A 45 8.55 5.50 1.33
CA GLY A 45 8.49 4.33 0.46
C GLY A 45 8.51 3.01 1.21
N GLU A 46 8.93 1.94 0.52
CA GLU A 46 9.02 0.57 1.08
C GLU A 46 10.38 0.34 1.74
N ILE A 47 10.61 0.97 2.89
CA ILE A 47 11.89 0.88 3.59
C ILE A 47 12.26 -0.57 3.94
N PHE A 48 11.27 -1.42 4.22
CA PHE A 48 11.43 -2.85 4.56
C PHE A 48 11.45 -3.78 3.33
N SER A 49 11.51 -3.26 2.10
CA SER A 49 11.80 -4.09 0.93
C SER A 49 13.23 -4.62 0.92
N VAL A 50 14.15 -3.95 1.63
CA VAL A 50 15.56 -4.37 1.85
C VAL A 50 15.63 -5.47 2.92
N LYS A 51 16.25 -6.61 2.60
CA LYS A 51 16.27 -7.80 3.47
C LYS A 51 16.93 -7.55 4.83
N ASP A 52 18.08 -6.90 4.85
CA ASP A 52 18.87 -6.70 6.08
C ASP A 52 18.10 -5.91 7.15
N ARG A 53 17.25 -4.97 6.72
CA ARG A 53 16.41 -4.16 7.63
C ARG A 53 15.31 -4.97 8.32
N ARG A 54 15.03 -6.18 7.83
CA ARG A 54 14.01 -7.09 8.38
C ARG A 54 14.58 -8.48 8.67
N ALA A 55 15.88 -8.59 8.91
CA ALA A 55 16.53 -9.88 9.20
C ALA A 55 16.03 -10.50 10.52
N ASN A 56 15.68 -9.66 11.49
CA ASN A 56 15.07 -10.03 12.77
C ASN A 56 14.40 -8.80 13.41
N ILE A 57 13.71 -8.98 14.54
CA ILE A 57 13.02 -7.90 15.26
C ILE A 57 13.94 -6.75 15.69
N SER A 58 15.20 -7.02 16.06
CA SER A 58 16.15 -5.97 16.43
C SER A 58 16.46 -5.04 15.25
N SER A 59 16.73 -5.62 14.07
CA SER A 59 16.95 -4.85 12.83
C SER A 59 15.71 -4.03 12.43
N ILE A 60 14.51 -4.59 12.64
CA ILE A 60 13.25 -3.88 12.41
C ILE A 60 13.15 -2.67 13.33
N VAL A 61 13.30 -2.87 14.65
CA VAL A 61 13.21 -1.80 15.65
C VAL A 61 14.24 -0.71 15.40
N GLN A 62 15.49 -1.06 15.11
CA GLN A 62 16.53 -0.09 14.75
C GLN A 62 16.15 0.75 13.52
N THR A 63 15.52 0.13 12.52
CA THR A 63 15.04 0.85 11.34
C THR A 63 13.87 1.76 11.66
N LEU A 64 12.92 1.30 12.49
CA LEU A 64 11.78 2.10 12.96
C LEU A 64 12.25 3.30 13.80
N ASP A 65 13.24 3.11 14.67
CA ASP A 65 13.82 4.17 15.49
C ASP A 65 14.47 5.24 14.60
N LYS A 66 15.25 4.84 13.58
CA LYS A 66 15.82 5.80 12.62
C LYS A 66 14.75 6.65 11.95
N VAL A 67 13.65 6.04 11.50
CA VAL A 67 12.56 6.78 10.83
C VAL A 67 11.81 7.68 11.80
N TYR A 68 11.42 7.17 12.97
CA TYR A 68 10.58 7.90 13.92
C TYR A 68 11.35 8.79 14.89
N ASN A 69 12.68 8.74 14.89
CA ASN A 69 13.54 9.79 15.43
C ASN A 69 13.82 10.89 14.40
N LEU A 70 13.32 10.73 13.16
CA LEU A 70 13.47 11.63 12.01
C LEU A 70 14.86 11.59 11.36
N ASP A 71 15.74 10.68 11.75
CA ASP A 71 17.09 10.50 11.20
C ASP A 71 17.11 9.71 9.87
N TRP A 72 15.98 9.65 9.17
CA TRP A 72 15.86 8.97 7.88
C TRP A 72 15.85 9.96 6.72
N PHE A 73 16.95 9.95 5.96
CA PHE A 73 17.12 10.76 4.77
C PHE A 73 16.68 10.00 3.52
N SER A 74 15.68 10.53 2.83
CA SER A 74 15.23 10.01 1.53
C SER A 74 14.85 11.16 0.61
N SER A 75 14.59 10.87 -0.67
CA SER A 75 14.03 11.86 -1.60
C SER A 75 12.62 12.35 -1.19
N ALA A 76 11.95 11.67 -0.25
CA ALA A 76 10.69 12.10 0.31
C ALA A 76 10.85 13.06 1.51
N SER A 77 12.06 13.20 2.06
CA SER A 77 12.37 14.17 3.11
C SER A 77 12.15 15.58 2.54
N LYS A 78 11.31 16.37 3.22
CA LYS A 78 11.03 17.76 2.84
C LYS A 78 11.93 18.70 3.62
N ASN A 79 12.35 19.80 3.00
CA ASN A 79 13.09 20.88 3.66
C ASN A 79 12.19 21.75 4.56
N GLU A 80 10.89 21.46 4.61
CA GLU A 80 9.90 22.13 5.44
C GLU A 80 9.57 21.33 6.70
N CYS A 81 8.87 21.97 7.63
CA CYS A 81 8.41 21.32 8.84
C CYS A 81 7.42 20.18 8.55
N SER A 82 7.89 18.95 8.73
CA SER A 82 7.05 17.76 8.65
C SER A 82 6.11 17.69 9.85
N ALA A 83 4.81 17.59 9.57
CA ALA A 83 3.74 17.36 10.55
C ALA A 83 3.39 15.87 10.68
N ALA A 84 3.62 15.07 9.63
CA ALA A 84 3.51 13.63 9.67
C ALA A 84 4.67 12.94 8.92
N THR A 85 5.22 11.88 9.51
CA THR A 85 6.24 11.04 8.88
C THR A 85 5.85 9.58 8.95
N GLY A 86 6.18 8.83 7.91
CA GLY A 86 5.86 7.42 7.85
C GLY A 86 6.52 6.73 6.67
N PHE A 87 5.99 5.56 6.36
CA PHE A 87 6.45 4.73 5.26
C PHE A 87 5.37 3.72 4.91
N LYS A 88 5.63 2.95 3.84
CA LYS A 88 4.78 1.87 3.38
C LYS A 88 5.40 0.53 3.73
N TRP A 89 4.59 -0.41 4.22
CA TRP A 89 5.04 -1.72 4.64
C TRP A 89 4.13 -2.81 4.06
N MET A 90 4.72 -3.72 3.29
CA MET A 90 3.98 -4.86 2.77
C MET A 90 3.92 -5.98 3.82
N LEU A 91 2.78 -6.65 3.95
CA LEU A 91 2.57 -7.70 4.97
C LEU A 91 3.63 -8.81 4.94
N ASN A 92 4.15 -9.14 3.75
CA ASN A 92 5.17 -10.17 3.55
C ASN A 92 6.62 -9.69 3.76
N GLN A 93 6.83 -8.49 4.31
CA GLN A 93 8.15 -7.92 4.58
C GLN A 93 8.47 -7.96 6.09
N GLY A 94 8.28 -9.12 6.73
CA GLY A 94 8.58 -9.34 8.15
C GLY A 94 7.52 -8.81 9.14
N LEU A 95 6.54 -8.03 8.66
CA LEU A 95 5.47 -7.48 9.49
C LEU A 95 4.63 -8.58 10.17
N MET A 96 4.18 -9.56 9.40
CA MET A 96 3.33 -10.65 9.93
C MET A 96 4.11 -11.60 10.86
N GLU A 97 5.41 -11.74 10.65
CA GLU A 97 6.30 -12.61 11.43
C GLU A 97 6.55 -12.06 12.84
N HIS A 98 6.72 -10.74 12.96
CA HIS A 98 7.04 -10.05 14.22
C HIS A 98 5.91 -9.12 14.72
N HIS A 99 4.67 -9.49 14.41
CA HIS A 99 3.54 -8.58 14.55
C HIS A 99 3.30 -8.12 15.99
N LYS A 100 3.56 -8.96 17.01
CA LYS A 100 3.29 -8.61 18.42
C LYS A 100 4.22 -7.49 18.89
N GLU A 101 5.50 -7.64 18.61
CA GLU A 101 6.56 -6.71 18.97
C GLU A 101 6.41 -5.39 18.21
N ILE A 102 6.01 -5.45 16.95
CA ILE A 102 5.73 -4.27 16.13
C ILE A 102 4.54 -3.48 16.69
N VAL A 103 3.48 -4.16 17.13
CA VAL A 103 2.31 -3.49 17.74
C VAL A 103 2.66 -2.84 19.06
N GLU A 104 3.43 -3.52 19.90
CA GLU A 104 3.93 -2.95 21.13
C GLU A 104 4.77 -1.69 20.87
N TYR A 105 5.67 -1.74 19.88
CA TYR A 105 6.42 -0.58 19.44
C TYR A 105 5.51 0.56 18.97
N PHE A 106 4.53 0.26 18.10
CA PHE A 106 3.64 1.27 17.54
C PHE A 106 2.79 1.93 18.63
N ASN A 107 2.28 1.17 19.59
CA ASN A 107 1.55 1.69 20.75
C ASN A 107 2.45 2.59 21.62
N ARG A 108 3.66 2.13 21.96
CA ARG A 108 4.62 2.90 22.76
C ARG A 108 5.03 4.21 22.09
N ARG A 109 5.19 4.21 20.77
CA ARG A 109 5.64 5.37 19.99
C ARG A 109 4.48 6.22 19.44
N GLY A 110 3.23 5.82 19.62
CA GLY A 110 2.06 6.52 19.09
C GLY A 110 1.99 6.51 17.56
N VAL A 111 2.35 5.41 16.93
CA VAL A 111 2.31 5.24 15.46
C VAL A 111 0.91 4.86 15.01
N SER A 112 0.37 5.62 14.05
CA SER A 112 -0.91 5.34 13.43
C SER A 112 -0.77 4.31 12.30
N ALA A 113 -1.59 3.26 12.31
CA ALA A 113 -1.64 2.27 11.23
C ALA A 113 -2.74 2.61 10.21
N ILE A 114 -2.36 2.68 8.93
CA ILE A 114 -3.30 2.83 7.81
C ILE A 114 -3.29 1.53 7.02
N PHE A 115 -4.35 0.74 7.14
CA PHE A 115 -4.51 -0.48 6.35
C PHE A 115 -5.09 -0.14 5.00
N LEU A 116 -4.40 -0.52 3.93
CA LEU A 116 -4.87 -0.28 2.57
C LEU A 116 -4.86 -1.59 1.78
N PHE A 117 -6.05 -2.14 1.53
CA PHE A 117 -6.22 -3.40 0.80
C PHE A 117 -7.15 -3.24 -0.38
N ARG A 118 -6.89 -4.00 -1.45
CA ARG A 118 -7.76 -4.04 -2.61
C ARG A 118 -8.88 -5.06 -2.42
N ARG A 119 -10.13 -4.62 -2.58
CA ARG A 119 -11.32 -5.46 -2.43
C ARG A 119 -11.39 -6.56 -3.50
N ASN A 120 -11.30 -6.19 -4.77
CA ASN A 120 -11.31 -7.15 -5.87
C ASN A 120 -9.94 -7.86 -5.96
N LEU A 121 -9.86 -9.08 -5.40
CA LEU A 121 -8.63 -9.86 -5.31
C LEU A 121 -8.23 -10.48 -6.67
N LEU A 122 -9.20 -10.80 -7.54
CA LEU A 122 -8.93 -11.24 -8.91
C LEU A 122 -8.19 -10.16 -9.69
N ARG A 123 -8.66 -8.91 -9.61
CA ARG A 123 -7.98 -7.77 -10.24
C ARG A 123 -6.60 -7.47 -9.64
N ARG A 124 -6.43 -7.75 -8.34
CA ARG A 124 -5.11 -7.71 -7.70
C ARG A 124 -4.19 -8.77 -8.31
N MET A 125 -4.66 -10.00 -8.46
CA MET A 125 -3.92 -11.12 -9.06
C MET A 125 -3.47 -10.79 -10.48
N VAL A 126 -4.36 -10.29 -11.35
CA VAL A 126 -4.01 -9.81 -12.69
C VAL A 126 -2.89 -8.77 -12.63
N SER A 127 -3.02 -7.80 -11.72
CA SER A 127 -2.00 -6.75 -11.54
C SER A 127 -0.66 -7.26 -11.01
N VAL A 128 -0.65 -8.37 -10.27
CA VAL A 128 0.57 -9.04 -9.78
C VAL A 128 1.24 -9.79 -10.93
N LEU A 129 0.48 -10.58 -11.68
CA LEU A 129 0.99 -11.37 -12.80
C LEU A 129 1.56 -10.46 -13.90
N ALA A 130 0.85 -9.41 -14.27
CA ALA A 130 1.34 -8.43 -15.26
C ALA A 130 2.62 -7.73 -14.81
N ASN A 131 2.69 -7.31 -13.54
CA ASN A 131 3.91 -6.70 -12.99
C ASN A 131 5.08 -7.70 -12.96
N SER A 132 4.82 -8.97 -12.65
CA SER A 132 5.83 -10.02 -12.65
C SER A 132 6.36 -10.30 -14.05
N TYR A 133 5.48 -10.29 -15.05
CA TYR A 133 5.87 -10.44 -16.45
C TYR A 133 6.77 -9.29 -16.91
N ASP A 134 6.37 -8.04 -16.64
CA ASP A 134 7.14 -6.85 -17.03
C ASP A 134 8.54 -6.79 -16.38
N ARG A 135 8.74 -7.43 -15.22
CA ARG A 135 10.08 -7.54 -14.61
C ARG A 135 11.11 -8.21 -15.53
N TYR A 136 10.67 -9.12 -16.39
CA TYR A 136 11.51 -9.81 -17.36
C TYR A 136 11.36 -9.22 -18.77
N ALA A 137 10.12 -9.01 -19.20
CA ALA A 137 9.81 -8.53 -20.54
C ALA A 137 10.21 -7.06 -20.77
N LYS A 138 10.23 -6.25 -19.69
CA LYS A 138 10.69 -4.86 -19.69
C LYS A 138 10.08 -4.04 -20.83
N LEU A 139 8.75 -4.01 -20.87
CA LEU A 139 7.96 -3.55 -22.01
C LEU A 139 8.14 -2.06 -22.33
N LEU A 140 8.66 -1.28 -21.37
CA LEU A 140 8.90 0.14 -21.53
C LEU A 140 10.40 0.41 -21.72
N ASN A 141 10.85 0.39 -22.97
CA ASN A 141 12.23 0.69 -23.37
C ASN A 141 13.29 -0.10 -22.58
N GLY A 142 13.07 -1.40 -22.37
CA GLY A 142 14.02 -2.25 -21.66
C GLY A 142 14.08 -1.98 -20.15
N THR A 143 13.12 -1.25 -19.59
CA THR A 143 13.00 -0.97 -18.16
C THR A 143 11.71 -1.54 -17.59
N HIS A 144 11.80 -2.16 -16.41
CA HIS A 144 10.64 -2.57 -15.62
C HIS A 144 10.04 -1.35 -14.91
N LYS A 145 8.72 -1.13 -15.02
CA LYS A 145 8.02 -0.08 -14.27
C LYS A 145 6.81 -0.61 -13.52
N ALA A 146 6.87 -0.57 -12.20
CA ALA A 146 5.74 -0.95 -11.33
C ALA A 146 4.61 0.10 -11.32
N HIS A 147 4.94 1.36 -11.63
CA HIS A 147 4.04 2.51 -11.69
C HIS A 147 4.40 3.36 -12.92
N VAL A 148 3.39 3.94 -13.56
CA VAL A 148 3.53 4.74 -14.78
C VAL A 148 2.93 6.12 -14.60
N HIS A 149 3.37 7.06 -15.44
CA HIS A 149 2.99 8.47 -15.34
C HIS A 149 2.35 9.04 -16.60
N SER A 150 2.23 8.26 -17.66
CA SER A 150 1.47 8.59 -18.87
C SER A 150 0.46 7.51 -19.21
N GLU A 151 -0.58 7.89 -19.96
CA GLU A 151 -1.58 6.95 -20.46
C GLU A 151 -0.98 5.95 -21.46
N GLU A 152 -0.07 6.41 -22.33
CA GLU A 152 0.65 5.57 -23.30
C GLU A 152 1.46 4.43 -22.63
N GLU A 153 2.17 4.75 -21.55
CA GLU A 153 2.90 3.73 -20.78
C GLU A 153 1.92 2.73 -20.14
N ALA A 154 0.78 3.22 -19.63
CA ALA A 154 -0.25 2.41 -19.00
C ALA A 154 -0.92 1.47 -20.03
N GLU A 155 -1.20 1.98 -21.23
CA GLU A 155 -1.73 1.24 -22.34
C GLU A 155 -0.75 0.14 -22.79
N THR A 156 0.54 0.48 -22.92
CA THR A 156 1.58 -0.49 -23.29
C THR A 156 1.68 -1.64 -22.29
N LEU A 157 1.68 -1.35 -20.99
CA LEU A 157 1.73 -2.39 -19.96
C LEU A 157 0.43 -3.22 -19.87
N SER A 158 -0.73 -2.64 -20.14
CA SER A 158 -2.02 -3.34 -20.05
C SER A 158 -2.29 -4.29 -21.22
N LYS A 159 -1.51 -4.22 -22.31
CA LYS A 159 -1.58 -5.16 -23.44
C LYS A 159 -1.27 -6.61 -23.03
N TYR A 160 -0.45 -6.81 -21.99
CA TYR A 160 -0.19 -8.15 -21.48
C TYR A 160 -1.39 -8.69 -20.71
N LYS A 161 -1.97 -9.80 -21.21
CA LYS A 161 -3.06 -10.52 -20.56
C LYS A 161 -2.53 -11.83 -19.96
N PRO A 162 -2.45 -11.96 -18.62
CA PRO A 162 -2.06 -13.22 -18.01
C PRO A 162 -3.09 -14.33 -18.26
N THR A 163 -2.60 -15.56 -18.37
CA THR A 163 -3.42 -16.76 -18.19
C THR A 163 -3.50 -17.08 -16.70
N ILE A 164 -4.70 -17.23 -16.16
CA ILE A 164 -4.94 -17.57 -14.75
C ILE A 164 -5.07 -19.07 -14.58
N ASN A 165 -4.44 -19.62 -13.54
CA ASN A 165 -4.54 -21.03 -13.19
C ASN A 165 -5.88 -21.30 -12.47
N CYS A 166 -6.88 -21.75 -13.21
CA CYS A 166 -8.22 -22.01 -12.69
C CYS A 166 -8.24 -23.12 -11.63
N THR A 167 -7.33 -24.10 -11.69
CA THR A 167 -7.24 -25.19 -10.70
C THR A 167 -6.90 -24.69 -9.30
N LYS A 168 -6.11 -23.60 -9.20
CA LYS A 168 -5.70 -23.01 -7.91
C LYS A 168 -6.46 -21.74 -7.55
N LEU A 169 -7.24 -21.18 -8.48
CA LEU A 169 -7.82 -19.84 -8.37
C LEU A 169 -8.60 -19.61 -7.07
N ILE A 170 -9.51 -20.51 -6.71
CA ILE A 170 -10.32 -20.37 -5.49
C ILE A 170 -9.44 -20.41 -4.23
N THR A 171 -8.50 -21.35 -4.19
CA THR A 171 -7.55 -21.49 -3.07
C THR A 171 -6.68 -20.26 -2.92
N ASP A 172 -6.12 -19.75 -4.03
CA ASP A 172 -5.30 -18.55 -4.05
C ASP A 172 -6.10 -17.33 -3.57
N LEU A 173 -7.33 -17.14 -4.04
CA LEU A 173 -8.20 -16.04 -3.60
C LEU A 173 -8.51 -16.14 -2.09
N LYS A 174 -8.78 -17.35 -1.60
CA LYS A 174 -9.02 -17.62 -0.17
C LYS A 174 -7.80 -17.31 0.69
N GLU A 175 -6.61 -17.73 0.27
CA GLU A 175 -5.37 -17.42 1.00
C GLU A 175 -5.10 -15.91 1.06
N MET A 176 -5.35 -15.20 -0.04
CA MET A 176 -5.22 -13.75 -0.09
C MET A 176 -6.20 -13.06 0.86
N GLU A 177 -7.44 -13.51 0.89
CA GLU A 177 -8.45 -13.01 1.82
C GLU A 177 -8.08 -13.29 3.28
N LEU A 178 -7.69 -14.53 3.59
CA LEU A 178 -7.26 -14.92 4.94
C LEU A 178 -6.06 -14.12 5.41
N THR A 179 -5.10 -13.82 4.53
CA THR A 179 -3.94 -13.00 4.90
C THR A 179 -4.36 -11.57 5.23
N ALA A 180 -5.29 -10.98 4.47
CA ALA A 180 -5.81 -9.65 4.74
C ALA A 180 -6.65 -9.64 6.03
N ALA A 181 -7.46 -10.68 6.24
CA ALA A 181 -8.25 -10.87 7.45
C ALA A 181 -7.35 -11.03 8.67
N LYS A 182 -6.29 -11.84 8.60
CA LYS A 182 -5.29 -11.96 9.67
C LYS A 182 -4.66 -10.61 10.00
N ALA A 183 -4.21 -9.85 9.00
CA ALA A 183 -3.65 -8.53 9.27
C ALA A 183 -4.65 -7.56 9.93
N LYS A 184 -5.95 -7.71 9.64
CA LYS A 184 -7.03 -6.88 10.21
C LYS A 184 -7.57 -7.36 11.56
N ASN A 185 -7.57 -8.68 11.80
CA ASN A 185 -8.29 -9.36 12.88
C ASN A 185 -7.35 -10.05 13.89
N THR A 186 -6.06 -10.22 13.56
CA THR A 186 -5.05 -10.67 14.52
C THR A 186 -4.03 -9.56 14.75
N SER A 187 -3.90 -9.17 16.02
CA SER A 187 -2.77 -8.51 16.69
C SER A 187 -2.15 -7.23 16.11
N ILE A 188 -2.23 -6.88 14.82
CA ILE A 188 -1.72 -5.63 14.21
C ILE A 188 -2.74 -4.47 14.28
N ALA A 189 -3.97 -4.78 14.66
CA ALA A 189 -5.01 -3.81 14.99
C ALA A 189 -6.01 -4.44 15.96
N PRO A 190 -5.58 -4.84 17.18
CA PRO A 190 -6.54 -5.24 18.20
C PRO A 190 -7.51 -4.09 18.44
N ASP A 191 -8.73 -4.37 18.92
CA ASP A 191 -9.71 -3.31 19.24
C ASP A 191 -9.17 -2.27 20.26
N THR A 192 -8.05 -2.58 20.91
CA THR A 192 -7.28 -1.70 21.81
C THR A 192 -6.32 -0.73 21.09
N TRP A 193 -6.01 -0.93 19.80
CA TRP A 193 -5.18 -0.01 19.03
C TRP A 193 -6.05 1.14 18.49
N SER A 194 -6.14 2.21 19.27
CA SER A 194 -7.01 3.38 19.04
C SER A 194 -6.66 4.24 17.82
N CYS A 195 -5.55 3.96 17.13
CA CYS A 195 -5.00 4.71 16.00
C CYS A 195 -4.91 3.85 14.74
N THR A 196 -6.04 3.26 14.33
CA THR A 196 -6.14 2.44 13.12
C THR A 196 -7.16 3.01 12.15
N MET A 197 -6.80 3.13 10.87
CA MET A 197 -7.73 3.45 9.79
C MET A 197 -7.69 2.37 8.71
N LYS A 198 -8.86 1.86 8.32
CA LYS A 198 -9.01 0.81 7.31
C LYS A 198 -9.56 1.40 6.02
N ILE A 199 -8.73 1.44 4.98
CA ILE A 199 -9.11 1.85 3.62
C ILE A 199 -9.21 0.61 2.74
N LEU A 200 -10.38 0.41 2.15
CA LEU A 200 -10.52 -0.52 1.03
C LEU A 200 -10.30 0.29 -0.25
N SER A 201 -9.30 -0.07 -1.04
CA SER A 201 -9.03 0.64 -2.29
C SER A 201 -10.24 0.48 -3.20
N LYS A 202 -10.98 1.58 -3.36
CA LYS A 202 -12.30 1.73 -4.00
C LYS A 202 -13.45 1.07 -3.25
N PRO A 203 -14.06 1.77 -2.28
CA PRO A 203 -15.44 1.52 -1.90
C PRO A 203 -16.38 2.14 -2.94
N HIS A 204 -17.41 1.39 -3.35
CA HIS A 204 -18.53 1.85 -4.18
C HIS A 204 -19.37 3.00 -3.56
N CYS A 205 -19.01 3.53 -2.37
CA CYS A 205 -19.91 4.40 -1.59
C CYS A 205 -19.30 5.68 -1.00
N LYS A 206 -17.97 5.88 -1.03
CA LYS A 206 -17.36 7.14 -0.57
C LYS A 206 -16.52 7.76 -1.69
N ASP A 207 -16.78 9.04 -1.97
CA ASP A 207 -15.91 9.85 -2.82
C ASP A 207 -14.46 9.75 -2.32
N LEU A 208 -13.53 9.46 -3.23
CA LEU A 208 -12.11 9.43 -2.92
C LEU A 208 -11.65 10.69 -2.20
N THR A 209 -12.21 11.85 -2.57
CA THR A 209 -11.93 13.13 -1.94
C THR A 209 -12.26 13.11 -0.46
N GLU A 210 -13.38 12.51 -0.06
CA GLU A 210 -13.76 12.37 1.34
C GLU A 210 -12.86 11.37 2.08
N VAL A 211 -12.50 10.25 1.44
CA VAL A 211 -11.52 9.32 2.03
C VAL A 211 -10.19 9.99 2.30
N LEU A 212 -9.71 10.85 1.39
CA LEU A 212 -8.46 11.59 1.58
C LEU A 212 -8.58 12.64 2.69
N LYS A 213 -9.72 13.34 2.81
CA LYS A 213 -9.99 14.24 3.94
C LYS A 213 -10.04 13.49 5.27
N ASP A 214 -10.64 12.29 5.30
CA ASP A 214 -10.65 11.41 6.47
C ASP A 214 -9.20 11.04 6.87
N VAL A 215 -8.34 10.74 5.89
CA VAL A 215 -6.91 10.44 6.13
C VAL A 215 -6.16 11.65 6.68
N GLU A 216 -6.36 12.83 6.09
CA GLU A 216 -5.76 14.08 6.57
C GLU A 216 -6.21 14.36 8.02
N GLY A 217 -7.50 14.21 8.32
CA GLY A 217 -8.04 14.36 9.67
C GLY A 217 -7.47 13.33 10.66
N PHE A 218 -7.37 12.07 10.25
CA PHE A 218 -6.78 10.98 11.03
C PHE A 218 -5.31 11.26 11.38
N LEU A 219 -4.54 11.83 10.44
CA LEU A 219 -3.16 12.26 10.66
C LEU A 219 -3.04 13.67 11.26
N ARG A 220 -4.16 14.33 11.58
CA ARG A 220 -4.24 15.71 12.12
C ARG A 220 -3.52 16.73 11.25
N LEU A 221 -3.66 16.58 9.95
CA LEU A 221 -3.10 17.46 8.93
C LEU A 221 -4.14 18.52 8.53
N PRO A 222 -3.69 19.72 8.10
CA PRO A 222 -4.57 20.67 7.44
C PRO A 222 -5.09 20.05 6.14
N LYS A 223 -6.38 20.26 5.85
CA LYS A 223 -6.98 19.71 4.61
C LYS A 223 -6.35 20.38 3.39
N LYS A 224 -5.82 19.59 2.46
CA LYS A 224 -5.25 20.07 1.20
C LYS A 224 -5.75 19.23 0.03
N ARG A 225 -5.67 19.82 -1.17
CA ARG A 225 -5.93 19.08 -2.40
C ARG A 225 -4.73 18.21 -2.74
N LEU A 226 -4.81 16.93 -2.41
CA LEU A 226 -3.78 15.95 -2.75
C LEU A 226 -3.81 15.60 -4.24
N LYS A 227 -2.64 15.39 -4.84
CA LYS A 227 -2.48 15.09 -6.27
C LYS A 227 -1.48 13.95 -6.47
N SER A 228 -1.73 13.13 -7.48
CA SER A 228 -0.79 12.10 -7.94
C SER A 228 -0.62 12.18 -9.44
N ARG A 229 0.59 11.94 -9.92
CA ARG A 229 0.88 11.77 -11.35
C ARG A 229 0.78 10.30 -11.79
N GLN A 230 0.50 9.36 -10.87
CA GLN A 230 0.43 7.95 -11.26
C GLN A 230 -0.86 7.67 -12.01
N VAL A 231 -0.73 6.94 -13.12
CA VAL A 231 -1.84 6.49 -13.95
C VAL A 231 -2.15 5.02 -13.64
N LYS A 232 -3.43 4.67 -13.63
CA LYS A 232 -3.88 3.29 -13.41
C LYS A 232 -3.68 2.49 -14.71
N ILE A 233 -2.96 1.38 -14.61
CA ILE A 233 -2.63 0.50 -15.76
C ILE A 233 -3.85 -0.24 -16.28
N HIS A 234 -4.52 -1.05 -15.45
CA HIS A 234 -5.67 -1.85 -15.87
C HIS A 234 -6.98 -1.07 -15.64
N ASN A 235 -7.53 -0.47 -16.69
CA ASN A 235 -8.84 0.21 -16.72
C ASN A 235 -9.88 -0.57 -17.54
N GLY A 236 -11.17 -0.39 -17.25
CA GLY A 236 -12.24 -1.14 -17.92
C GLY A 236 -12.41 -2.58 -17.39
N PRO A 237 -13.30 -3.36 -18.04
CA PRO A 237 -13.66 -4.74 -17.68
C PRO A 237 -12.49 -5.68 -17.41
N LEU A 238 -12.61 -6.58 -16.42
CA LEU A 238 -11.59 -7.61 -16.17
C LEU A 238 -11.39 -8.57 -17.35
N ALA A 239 -12.44 -8.81 -18.14
CA ALA A 239 -12.40 -9.61 -19.37
C ALA A 239 -11.34 -9.11 -20.35
N ASP A 240 -11.09 -7.79 -20.39
CA ASP A 240 -10.10 -7.20 -21.29
C ASP A 240 -8.66 -7.50 -20.86
N HIS A 241 -8.45 -7.90 -19.60
CA HIS A 241 -7.12 -8.06 -19.00
C HIS A 241 -6.76 -9.51 -18.66
N ILE A 242 -7.57 -10.50 -19.06
CA ILE A 242 -7.34 -11.92 -18.77
C ILE A 242 -7.40 -12.72 -20.07
N LYS A 243 -6.39 -13.55 -20.34
CA LYS A 243 -6.30 -14.30 -21.60
C LYS A 243 -7.34 -15.42 -21.69
N ASN A 244 -7.55 -16.16 -20.61
CA ASN A 244 -8.51 -17.26 -20.52
C ASN A 244 -9.75 -16.86 -19.70
N TRP A 245 -10.37 -15.72 -20.06
CA TRP A 245 -11.47 -15.12 -19.30
C TRP A 245 -12.65 -16.07 -19.10
N ASP A 246 -13.06 -16.82 -20.14
CA ASP A 246 -14.22 -17.71 -20.04
C ASP A 246 -14.01 -18.84 -19.02
N ASP A 247 -12.81 -19.40 -18.94
CA ASP A 247 -12.46 -20.40 -17.93
C ASP A 247 -12.50 -19.82 -16.52
N VAL A 248 -11.98 -18.60 -16.35
CA VAL A 248 -11.99 -17.88 -15.06
C VAL A 248 -13.42 -17.57 -14.63
N LYS A 249 -14.25 -17.06 -15.55
CA LYS A 249 -15.66 -16.79 -15.32
C LYS A 249 -16.37 -18.06 -14.88
N LYS A 250 -16.23 -19.15 -15.64
CA LYS A 250 -16.80 -20.46 -15.31
C LYS A 250 -16.35 -20.98 -13.94
N THR A 251 -15.09 -20.77 -13.58
CA THR A 251 -14.53 -21.22 -12.30
C THR A 251 -15.09 -20.43 -11.10
N LEU A 252 -15.40 -19.15 -11.29
CA LEU A 252 -15.86 -18.29 -10.19
C LEU A 252 -17.37 -18.19 -10.07
N THR A 253 -18.13 -18.40 -11.15
CA THR A 253 -19.61 -18.42 -11.11
C THR A 253 -20.11 -19.48 -10.13
N GLY A 254 -21.05 -19.09 -9.25
CA GLY A 254 -21.59 -19.95 -8.20
C GLY A 254 -20.69 -20.08 -6.96
N THR A 255 -19.56 -19.36 -6.89
CA THR A 255 -18.66 -19.36 -5.73
C THR A 255 -18.79 -18.07 -4.92
N PRO A 256 -18.30 -18.02 -3.66
CA PRO A 256 -18.24 -16.78 -2.88
C PRO A 256 -17.40 -15.66 -3.52
N TYR A 257 -16.62 -15.97 -4.56
CA TYR A 257 -15.76 -15.04 -5.28
C TYR A 257 -16.35 -14.58 -6.62
N GLU A 258 -17.59 -14.98 -6.95
CA GLU A 258 -18.30 -14.58 -8.17
C GLU A 258 -18.35 -13.05 -8.32
N ASP A 259 -18.57 -12.32 -7.22
CA ASP A 259 -18.60 -10.86 -7.20
C ASP A 259 -17.33 -10.24 -7.79
N PHE A 260 -16.17 -10.91 -7.76
CA PHE A 260 -14.95 -10.37 -8.35
C PHE A 260 -14.98 -10.30 -9.88
N LEU A 261 -15.92 -10.99 -10.54
CA LEU A 261 -16.15 -10.89 -11.99
C LEU A 261 -16.84 -9.57 -12.37
N HIS A 262 -17.65 -9.02 -11.45
CA HIS A 262 -18.54 -7.88 -11.71
C HIS A 262 -18.17 -6.63 -10.92
N ALA A 263 -17.41 -6.77 -9.83
CA ALA A 263 -16.92 -5.69 -8.98
C ALA A 263 -15.84 -4.90 -9.71
N ASP A 264 -16.29 -4.22 -10.75
CA ASP A 264 -15.65 -3.11 -11.36
C ASP A 264 -16.24 -1.88 -10.71
N TYR A 265 -15.33 -1.20 -9.99
CA TYR A 265 -15.52 0.07 -9.29
C TYR A 265 -15.97 -0.09 -7.84
#